data_AF-A0A6L9Z4I7-F1
#
_entry.id   AF-A0A6L9Z4I7-F1
#
_cell.length_a   1.000
_cell.length_b   1.000
_cell.length_c   1.000
_cell.angle_alpha   90.00
_cell.angle_beta   90.00
_cell.angle_gamma   90.00
#
_symmetry.space_group_name_H-M   'P 1'
#
loop_
_entity.id
_entity.type
_entity.pdbx_description
1 polymer ?
#
loop_
_entity_poly.entity_id
_entity_poly.type
_entity_poly.pdbx_seq_one_letter_code
_entity_poly.pdbx_strand_id
1 'polypeptide(L)' 'MKSQEDQPLTLVKLREHVNLTQMKLAVAVGVSITTISDWENGKAEPRLKHVRLLIEILGCSFEELCQAFDQAKQRRYHA' A
#
# COMPACT_ATOMS: atom_id res chain seq x y z
N MET A 1 19.66 10.60 21.76
CA MET A 1 19.84 9.88 20.48
C MET A 1 18.43 9.51 20.03
N LYS A 2 17.84 10.30 19.12
CA LYS A 2 16.47 10.03 18.66
C LYS A 2 16.53 8.78 17.79
N SER A 3 16.24 7.63 18.40
CA SER A 3 15.96 6.40 17.68
C SER A 3 14.92 6.73 16.63
N GLN A 4 15.19 6.37 15.38
CA GLN A 4 14.35 6.64 14.23
C GLN A 4 12.93 6.13 14.52
N GLU A 5 12.03 7.05 14.87
CA GLU A 5 10.67 6.76 15.31
C GLU A 5 9.87 6.16 14.16
N ASP A 6 9.46 4.90 14.35
CA ASP A 6 8.28 4.19 13.82
C ASP A 6 7.33 5.04 12.97
N GLN A 7 7.72 5.36 11.73
CA GLN A 7 6.73 5.79 10.75
C GLN A 7 5.99 4.54 10.28
N PRO A 8 4.66 4.48 10.45
CA PRO A 8 3.89 3.31 10.06
C PRO A 8 4.03 3.09 8.56
N LEU A 9 4.54 1.91 8.19
CA LEU A 9 4.57 1.48 6.81
C LEU A 9 3.14 1.41 6.29
N THR A 10 2.88 2.07 5.16
CA THR A 10 1.55 2.13 4.54
C THR A 10 1.69 2.02 3.04
N LEU A 11 0.61 1.62 2.38
CA LEU A 11 0.60 1.52 0.92
C LEU A 11 0.86 2.88 0.26
N VAL A 12 0.38 3.97 0.86
CA VAL A 12 0.68 5.35 0.44
C VAL A 12 2.18 5.59 0.44
N LYS A 13 2.88 5.22 1.53
CA LYS A 13 4.33 5.43 1.66
C LYS A 13 5.13 4.58 0.69
N LEU A 14 4.76 3.32 0.50
CA LEU A 14 5.38 2.45 -0.51
C LEU A 14 5.24 3.07 -1.91
N ARG A 15 4.04 3.55 -2.25
CA ARG A 15 3.77 4.21 -3.54
C ARG A 15 4.55 5.52 -3.71
N GLU A 16 4.60 6.36 -2.68
CA GLU A 16 5.35 7.63 -2.69
C GLU A 16 6.85 7.41 -2.84
N HIS A 17 7.39 6.35 -2.22
CA HIS A 17 8.82 6.02 -2.29
C HIS A 17 9.30 5.77 -3.73
N VAL A 18 8.43 5.19 -4.56
CA VAL A 18 8.69 4.97 -6.00
C VAL A 18 8.12 6.09 -6.89
N ASN A 19 7.78 7.25 -6.31
CA ASN A 19 7.28 8.45 -7.01
C ASN A 19 6.03 8.22 -7.87
N LEU A 20 5.16 7.30 -7.46
CA LEU A 20 3.91 7.03 -8.17
C LEU A 20 2.75 7.83 -7.56
N THR A 21 1.83 8.30 -8.40
CA THR A 21 0.51 8.76 -7.95
C THR A 21 -0.45 7.56 -7.87
N GLN A 22 -1.59 7.69 -7.17
CA GLN A 22 -2.60 6.62 -7.16
C GLN A 22 -3.02 6.22 -8.58
N MET A 23 -3.16 7.19 -9.49
CA MET A 23 -3.47 6.94 -10.90
C MET A 23 -2.38 6.11 -11.59
N LYS A 24 -1.10 6.46 -11.42
CA LYS A 24 0.00 5.72 -12.05
C LYS A 24 0.08 4.29 -11.52
N LEU A 25 -0.12 4.09 -10.22
CA LEU A 25 -0.16 2.75 -9.63
C LEU A 25 -1.36 1.94 -10.14
N ALA A 26 -2.54 2.57 -10.25
CA ALA A 26 -3.74 1.93 -10.77
C ALA A 26 -3.53 1.40 -12.20
N VAL A 27 -2.94 2.22 -13.06
CA VAL A 27 -2.60 1.83 -14.44
C VAL A 27 -1.61 0.68 -14.46
N ALA A 28 -0.55 0.73 -13.64
CA ALA A 28 0.47 -0.32 -13.59
C ALA A 28 -0.06 -1.66 -13.08
N VAL A 29 -0.98 -1.65 -12.10
CA VAL A 29 -1.60 -2.86 -11.54
C VAL A 29 -2.78 -3.36 -12.39
N GLY A 30 -3.35 -2.51 -13.25
CA GLY A 30 -4.52 -2.84 -14.07
C GLY A 30 -5.84 -2.79 -13.30
N VAL A 31 -6.00 -1.81 -12.40
CA VAL A 31 -7.21 -1.59 -11.59
C VAL A 31 -7.68 -0.14 -11.68
N SER A 32 -8.83 0.16 -11.09
CA SER A 32 -9.32 1.56 -11.01
C SER A 32 -8.55 2.36 -9.96
N ILE A 33 -8.51 3.69 -10.11
CA ILE A 33 -7.96 4.57 -9.06
C ILE A 33 -8.71 4.43 -7.73
N THR A 34 -10.03 4.22 -7.77
CA THR A 34 -10.86 3.96 -6.59
C THR A 34 -10.42 2.70 -5.88
N THR A 35 -10.03 1.65 -6.61
CA THR A 35 -9.48 0.42 -6.03
C THR A 35 -8.19 0.67 -5.25
N ILE A 36 -7.28 1.50 -5.78
CA ILE A 36 -6.07 1.90 -5.05
C ILE A 36 -6.42 2.70 -3.81
N SER A 37 -7.35 3.65 -3.92
CA SER A 37 -7.82 4.44 -2.77
C SER A 37 -8.46 3.55 -1.69
N ASP A 38 -9.27 2.57 -2.08
CA ASP A 38 -9.89 1.62 -1.15
C ASP A 38 -8.84 0.75 -0.44
N TRP A 39 -7.78 0.34 -1.13
CA TRP A 39 -6.65 -0.38 -0.53
C TRP A 39 -5.87 0.51 0.45
N GLU A 40 -5.53 1.74 0.08
CA GLU A 40 -4.80 2.68 0.93
C GLU A 40 -5.59 3.07 2.21
N ASN A 41 -6.92 3.01 2.14
CA ASN A 41 -7.81 3.31 3.26
C ASN A 41 -8.34 2.06 4.00
N GLY A 42 -7.84 0.86 3.67
CA GLY A 42 -8.24 -0.40 4.31
C GLY A 42 -9.70 -0.81 4.07
N LYS A 43 -10.36 -0.27 3.05
CA LYS A 43 -11.76 -0.61 2.68
C LYS A 43 -11.85 -1.93 1.91
N ALA A 44 -10.78 -2.30 1.21
CA ALA A 44 -10.69 -3.53 0.44
C ALA A 44 -9.25 -4.05 0.46
N GLU A 45 -9.07 -5.31 0.05
CA GLU A 45 -7.77 -5.95 -0.07
C GLU A 45 -7.47 -6.38 -1.52
N PRO A 46 -6.19 -6.42 -1.92
CA PRO A 46 -5.79 -6.94 -3.21
C PRO A 46 -5.99 -8.46 -3.28
N ARG A 47 -6.34 -8.96 -4.47
CA ARG A 47 -6.28 -10.40 -4.76
C ARG A 47 -4.82 -10.81 -4.99
N LEU A 48 -4.53 -12.10 -4.88
CA LEU A 48 -3.18 -12.65 -5.05
C LEU A 48 -2.46 -12.17 -6.33
N LYS A 49 -3.19 -12.05 -7.45
CA LYS A 49 -2.62 -11.53 -8.71
C LYS A 49 -2.12 -10.07 -8.58
N HIS A 50 -2.81 -9.24 -7.81
CA HIS A 50 -2.41 -7.85 -7.56
C HIS A 50 -1.30 -7.78 -6.53
N VAL A 51 -1.26 -8.68 -5.54
CA VAL A 51 -0.17 -8.75 -4.55
C VAL A 51 1.18 -8.90 -5.25
N ARG A 52 1.30 -9.83 -6.20
CA ARG A 52 2.54 -10.03 -6.97
C ARG A 52 2.95 -8.76 -7.73
N LEU A 53 2.00 -8.15 -8.45
CA LEU A 53 2.26 -6.90 -9.18
C LEU A 53 2.67 -5.75 -8.26
N LEU A 54 2.03 -5.62 -7.10
CA LEU A 54 2.35 -4.58 -6.12
C LEU A 54 3.78 -4.73 -5.60
N ILE A 55 4.22 -5.94 -5.26
CA ILE A 55 5.61 -6.23 -4.85
C ILE A 55 6.60 -5.76 -5.93
N GLU A 56 6.36 -6.17 -7.18
CA GLU A 56 7.23 -5.84 -8.30
C GLU A 56 7.27 -4.34 -8.60
N ILE A 57 6.10 -3.67 -8.65
CA ILE A 57 5.98 -2.25 -9.00
C ILE A 57 6.50 -1.35 -7.87
N LEU A 58 6.22 -1.70 -6.61
CA LEU A 58 6.58 -0.89 -5.45
C LEU A 58 8.01 -1.18 -4.96
N GLY A 59 8.66 -2.23 -5.46
CA GLY A 59 10.02 -2.59 -5.08
C GLY A 59 10.15 -2.93 -3.59
N CYS A 60 9.15 -3.60 -3.03
CA CYS A 60 9.10 -3.97 -1.61
C CYS A 60 8.98 -5.48 -1.45
N SER A 61 9.23 -5.97 -0.24
CA SER A 61 9.02 -7.37 0.14
C SER A 61 7.53 -7.68 0.38
N PHE A 62 7.19 -8.97 0.39
CA PHE A 62 5.85 -9.42 0.78
C PHE A 62 5.51 -9.01 2.22
N GLU A 63 6.48 -9.08 3.14
CA GLU A 63 6.31 -8.70 4.55
C GLU A 63 5.98 -7.21 4.70
N GLU A 64 6.72 -6.35 4.01
CA GLU A 64 6.45 -4.90 3.96
C GLU A 64 5.06 -4.59 3.38
N LEU A 65 4.66 -5.29 2.33
CA LEU A 65 3.33 -5.13 1.76
C LEU A 65 2.23 -5.58 2.73
N CYS A 66 2.40 -6.73 3.41
CA CYS A 66 1.46 -7.21 4.43
C CYS A 66 1.31 -6.21 5.58
N GLN A 67 2.43 -5.72 6.12
CA GLN A 67 2.43 -4.70 7.16
C GLN A 67 1.70 -3.44 6.66
N ALA A 68 1.96 -2.97 5.44
CA ALA A 68 1.25 -1.82 4.89
C ALA A 68 -0.29 -1.97 4.86
N PHE A 69 -0.79 -3.18 4.59
CA PHE A 69 -2.23 -3.48 4.59
C PHE A 69 -2.81 -3.66 6.00
N ASP A 70 -2.08 -4.30 6.91
CA ASP A 70 -2.52 -4.47 8.30
C ASP A 70 -2.67 -3.11 9.00
N GLN A 71 -1.74 -2.20 8.77
CA GLN A 71 -1.81 -0.82 9.28
C GLN A 71 -3.05 -0.09 8.74
N ALA A 72 -3.39 -0.26 7.46
CA ALA A 72 -4.58 0.35 6.88
C ALA A 72 -5.89 -0.20 7.50
N LYS A 73 -5.96 -1.52 7.77
CA LYS A 73 -7.08 -2.14 8.47
C LYS A 73 -7.22 -1.62 9.90
N GLN A 74 -6.12 -1.59 10.66
CA GLN A 74 -6.12 -1.13 12.05
C GLN A 74 -6.65 0.30 12.17
N ARG A 75 -6.17 1.20 11.31
CA ARG A 75 -6.66 2.59 11.27
C ARG A 75 -8.16 2.68 11.01
N ARG A 76 -8.69 1.81 10.15
CA ARG A 76 -10.12 1.76 9.85
C ARG A 76 -10.95 1.19 11.01
N TYR A 77 -10.45 0.21 11.76
CA TYR A 77 -11.16 -0.32 12.93
C TYR A 77 -11.27 0.70 14.07
N HIS A 78 -10.34 1.64 14.15
CA HIS A 78 -10.25 2.64 15.22
C HIS A 78 -10.76 4.04 14.82
N ALA A 79 -11.29 4.21 13.61
CA ALA A 79 -11.86 5.46 13.09
C ALA A 79 -13.39 5.41 13.03
#